data_AF-A0A7C5H4Z3-F1
#
_entry.id   AF-A0A7C5H4Z3-F1
#
_cell.length_a   1.000
_cell.length_b   1.000
_cell.length_c   1.000
_cell.angle_alpha   90.00
_cell.angle_beta   90.00
_cell.angle_gamma   90.00
#
_symmetry.space_group_name_H-M   'P 1'
#
loop_
_entity.id
_entity.type
_entity.pdbx_description
1 polymer ?
#
loop_
_entity_poly.entity_id
_entity_poly.type
_entity_poly.pdbx_seq_one_letter_code
_entity_poly.pdbx_strand_id
1 'polypeptide(L)'
;RYAEVVDIGEYEPKIKKLLDTYVTSDKVEIITEEVNIFDKDKFEEEIAKLRGKASQADTIAHRTLKAIRDKWEEDPAFYKKFSDLIKEAIESYRQRRIDENEYFRRANDIRNHVVNRKDEDEPEILDGNEIAKAFYGVTFSVLSDPKNRDRLMQPAKELAANLAMAIDQIIRDNRVVDWQKKDDVQKRMMSEISDFLFDKEELHLDYEDVDMILERIMDIARRRYAS
;
A
#
# COMPACT_ATOMS: atom_id res chain seq x y z
N ARG A 1 11.45 -0.02 -21.01
CA ARG A 1 10.26 0.77 -21.42
C ARG A 1 9.13 0.37 -20.49
N TYR A 2 8.63 1.33 -19.71
CA TYR A 2 7.56 1.25 -18.70
C TYR A 2 7.86 0.45 -17.43
N ALA A 3 8.84 0.92 -16.64
CA ALA A 3 8.62 0.98 -15.20
C ALA A 3 7.90 2.32 -14.98
N GLU A 4 6.56 2.30 -14.90
CA GLU A 4 5.85 3.45 -14.34
C GLU A 4 6.32 3.56 -12.90
N VAL A 5 7.35 4.39 -12.69
CA VAL A 5 7.54 5.11 -11.43
C VAL A 5 6.13 5.52 -11.04
N VAL A 6 5.60 4.95 -9.96
CA VAL A 6 4.28 5.33 -9.48
C VAL A 6 4.45 6.76 -8.99
N ASP A 7 4.29 7.70 -9.92
CA ASP A 7 4.44 9.11 -9.69
C ASP A 7 3.29 9.49 -8.77
N ILE A 8 3.64 9.76 -7.52
CA ILE A 8 2.72 10.05 -6.43
C ILE A 8 1.76 11.17 -6.86
N GLY A 9 2.25 12.12 -7.68
CA GLY A 9 1.46 13.23 -8.20
C GLY A 9 0.47 12.86 -9.32
N GLU A 10 0.69 11.78 -10.07
CA GLU A 10 -0.23 11.37 -11.15
C GLU A 10 -1.40 10.53 -10.65
N TYR A 11 -1.22 9.79 -9.55
CA TYR A 11 -2.17 8.77 -9.14
C TYR A 11 -3.24 9.32 -8.17
N GLU A 12 -2.89 10.27 -7.31
CA GLU A 12 -3.85 10.97 -6.45
C GLU A 12 -4.99 11.65 -7.25
N PRO A 13 -4.73 12.37 -8.36
CA PRO A 13 -5.79 12.90 -9.23
C PRO A 13 -6.68 11.82 -9.83
N LYS A 14 -6.15 10.63 -10.12
CA LYS A 14 -6.93 9.49 -10.65
C LYS A 14 -7.90 8.97 -9.58
N ILE A 15 -7.43 8.80 -8.34
CA ILE A 15 -8.30 8.42 -7.21
C ILE A 15 -9.34 9.50 -6.92
N LYS A 16 -8.93 10.77 -6.91
CA LYS A 16 -9.85 11.91 -6.75
C LYS A 16 -10.93 11.93 -7.82
N LYS A 17 -10.55 11.74 -9.09
CA LYS A 17 -11.51 11.65 -10.20
C LYS A 17 -12.46 10.46 -10.04
N LEU A 18 -11.97 9.31 -9.55
CA LEU A 18 -12.81 8.17 -9.24
C LEU A 18 -13.84 8.52 -8.16
N LEU A 19 -13.42 9.15 -7.06
CA LEU A 19 -14.31 9.64 -5.99
C LEU A 19 -15.36 10.62 -6.54
N ASP A 20 -14.93 11.62 -7.31
CA ASP A 20 -15.81 12.68 -7.84
C ASP A 20 -16.82 12.14 -8.87
N THR A 21 -16.39 11.23 -9.74
CA THR A 21 -17.26 10.62 -10.76
C THR A 21 -18.33 9.72 -10.11
N TYR A 22 -17.97 9.08 -9.00
CA TYR A 22 -18.84 8.13 -8.31
C TYR A 22 -19.95 8.82 -7.51
N VAL A 23 -19.67 9.99 -6.95
CA VAL A 23 -20.66 10.80 -6.21
C VAL A 23 -21.75 11.35 -7.14
N THR A 24 -21.48 11.47 -8.44
CA THR A 24 -22.38 12.18 -9.38
C THR A 24 -23.30 11.24 -10.18
N SER A 25 -22.96 9.95 -10.33
CA SER A 25 -23.65 9.06 -11.28
C SER A 25 -24.92 8.40 -10.72
N ASP A 26 -25.05 8.30 -9.40
CA ASP A 26 -26.24 7.76 -8.75
C ASP A 26 -26.65 8.75 -7.66
N LYS A 27 -27.96 8.95 -7.47
CA LYS A 27 -28.52 9.74 -6.36
C LYS A 27 -28.27 9.00 -5.03
N VAL A 28 -27.01 8.82 -4.67
CA VAL A 28 -26.62 8.39 -3.34
C VAL A 28 -26.71 9.66 -2.50
N GLU A 29 -27.81 9.79 -1.77
CA GLU A 29 -27.84 10.70 -0.63
C GLU A 29 -26.75 10.25 0.35
N ILE A 30 -25.52 10.74 0.17
CA ILE A 30 -24.46 10.63 1.17
C ILE A 30 -24.82 11.64 2.27
N ILE A 31 -25.89 11.37 3.00
CA ILE A 31 -26.28 12.06 4.22
C ILE A 31 -25.95 11.11 5.36
N THR A 32 -24.67 10.88 5.65
CA THR A 32 -24.29 10.17 6.89
C THR A 32 -22.88 10.53 7.33
N GLU A 33 -22.69 10.47 8.64
CA GLU A 33 -21.49 10.83 9.40
C GLU A 33 -20.23 10.23 8.76
N GLU A 34 -19.12 10.97 8.80
CA GLU A 34 -17.82 10.52 8.30
C GLU A 34 -17.23 9.44 9.22
N VAL A 35 -17.88 8.29 9.31
CA VAL A 35 -17.35 7.16 10.07
C VAL A 35 -16.14 6.61 9.34
N ASN A 36 -15.05 6.52 10.11
CA ASN A 36 -13.76 6.07 9.64
C ASN A 36 -13.78 4.56 9.40
N ILE A 37 -13.29 4.08 8.25
CA ILE A 37 -13.20 2.65 7.93
C ILE A 37 -12.36 1.84 8.93
N PHE A 38 -11.48 2.51 9.69
CA PHE A 38 -10.64 1.89 10.71
C PHE A 38 -11.39 1.65 12.04
N ASP A 39 -12.54 2.30 12.26
CA ASP A 39 -13.44 2.03 13.38
C ASP A 39 -14.45 0.96 12.96
N LYS A 40 -14.03 -0.31 13.04
CA LYS A 40 -14.74 -1.45 12.44
C LYS A 40 -16.20 -1.55 12.90
N ASP A 41 -16.43 -1.45 14.20
CA ASP A 41 -17.74 -1.64 14.79
C ASP A 41 -18.71 -0.53 14.33
N LYS A 42 -18.29 0.73 14.42
CA LYS A 42 -19.12 1.85 13.94
C LYS A 42 -19.32 1.81 12.44
N PHE A 43 -18.30 1.43 11.68
CA PHE A 43 -18.40 1.38 10.23
C PHE A 43 -19.40 0.29 9.78
N GLU A 44 -19.38 -0.87 10.44
CA GLU A 44 -20.33 -1.95 10.15
C GLU A 44 -21.77 -1.57 10.52
N GLU A 45 -21.97 -0.88 11.64
CA GLU A 45 -23.27 -0.31 12.01
C GLU A 45 -23.80 0.68 10.97
N GLU A 46 -22.94 1.57 10.44
CA GLU A 46 -23.33 2.51 9.39
C GLU A 46 -23.71 1.82 8.08
N ILE A 47 -22.90 0.86 7.64
CA ILE A 47 -23.19 0.10 6.42
C ILE A 47 -24.52 -0.67 6.57
N ALA A 48 -24.82 -1.19 7.77
CA ALA A 48 -26.07 -1.89 8.03
C ALA A 48 -27.32 -1.00 7.94
N LYS A 49 -27.19 0.33 8.13
CA LYS A 49 -28.29 1.31 7.99
C LYS A 49 -28.68 1.56 6.53
N LEU A 50 -27.77 1.32 5.58
CA LEU A 50 -28.00 1.53 4.16
C LEU A 50 -28.90 0.44 3.56
N ARG A 51 -29.84 0.84 2.70
CA ARG A 51 -30.72 -0.09 1.99
C ARG A 51 -30.12 -0.50 0.65
N GLY A 52 -29.95 -1.80 0.44
CA GLY A 52 -29.50 -2.39 -0.82
C GLY A 52 -28.00 -2.69 -0.83
N LYS A 53 -27.63 -3.84 -1.40
CA LYS A 53 -26.23 -4.29 -1.49
C LYS A 53 -25.40 -3.38 -2.39
N ALA A 54 -26.04 -2.88 -3.45
CA ALA A 54 -25.63 -1.72 -4.25
C ALA A 54 -24.97 -0.60 -3.43
N SER A 55 -25.82 0.11 -2.68
CA SER A 55 -25.44 1.30 -1.91
C SER A 55 -24.47 1.01 -0.77
N GLN A 56 -24.55 -0.20 -0.19
CA GLN A 56 -23.54 -0.65 0.79
C GLN A 56 -22.16 -0.77 0.14
N ALA A 57 -22.05 -1.45 -1.00
CA ALA A 57 -20.80 -1.63 -1.73
C ALA A 57 -20.22 -0.28 -2.17
N ASP A 58 -21.08 0.61 -2.67
CA ASP A 58 -20.74 1.98 -3.07
C ASP A 58 -20.06 2.75 -1.93
N THR A 59 -20.66 2.71 -0.75
CA THR A 59 -20.17 3.41 0.43
C THR A 59 -18.83 2.82 0.89
N ILE A 60 -18.70 1.49 0.90
CA ILE A 60 -17.45 0.81 1.25
C ILE A 60 -16.34 1.21 0.26
N ALA A 61 -16.59 1.13 -1.04
CA ALA A 61 -15.62 1.47 -2.08
C ALA A 61 -15.15 2.92 -1.97
N HIS A 62 -16.10 3.86 -1.81
CA HIS A 62 -15.79 5.28 -1.67
C HIS A 62 -14.95 5.55 -0.41
N ARG A 63 -15.38 5.05 0.75
CA ARG A 63 -14.69 5.28 2.02
C ARG A 63 -13.30 4.63 2.03
N THR A 64 -13.15 3.49 1.38
CA THR A 64 -11.86 2.82 1.22
C THR A 64 -10.93 3.62 0.29
N LEU A 65 -11.41 4.09 -0.86
CA LEU A 65 -10.63 4.96 -1.75
C LEU A 65 -10.21 6.28 -1.07
N LYS A 66 -11.08 6.87 -0.25
CA LYS A 66 -10.74 8.06 0.56
C LYS A 66 -9.59 7.74 1.52
N ALA A 67 -9.67 6.63 2.26
CA ALA A 67 -8.60 6.23 3.18
C ALA A 67 -7.28 5.91 2.47
N ILE A 68 -7.35 5.23 1.32
CA ILE A 68 -6.19 4.95 0.44
C ILE A 68 -5.53 6.26 0.02
N ARG A 69 -6.30 7.26 -0.40
CA ARG A 69 -5.77 8.59 -0.76
C ARG A 69 -5.11 9.26 0.44
N ASP A 70 -5.81 9.32 1.56
CA ASP A 70 -5.35 10.04 2.75
C ASP A 70 -4.07 9.40 3.35
N LYS A 71 -3.89 8.09 3.15
CA LYS A 71 -2.70 7.34 3.61
C LYS A 71 -1.70 7.01 2.50
N TRP A 72 -1.90 7.52 1.28
CA TRP A 72 -1.13 7.11 0.11
C TRP A 72 0.38 7.14 0.32
N GLU A 73 0.85 8.22 0.96
CA GLU A 73 2.27 8.45 1.25
C GLU A 73 2.89 7.44 2.23
N GLU A 74 2.09 6.69 2.98
CA GLU A 74 2.61 5.68 3.91
C GLU A 74 3.06 4.41 3.18
N ASP A 75 2.43 4.06 2.05
CA ASP A 75 2.74 2.86 1.25
C ASP A 75 2.10 2.92 -0.15
N PRO A 76 2.68 3.68 -1.10
CA PRO A 76 2.09 3.87 -2.42
C PRO A 76 1.88 2.56 -3.20
N ALA A 77 2.77 1.58 -3.03
CA ALA A 77 2.69 0.31 -3.74
C ALA A 77 1.49 -0.52 -3.27
N PHE A 78 1.32 -0.65 -1.94
CA PHE A 78 0.17 -1.32 -1.34
C PHE A 78 -1.14 -0.65 -1.74
N TYR A 79 -1.22 0.67 -1.55
CA TYR A 79 -2.44 1.43 -1.82
C TYR A 79 -2.80 1.47 -3.31
N LYS A 80 -1.82 1.46 -4.21
CA LYS A 80 -2.06 1.33 -5.64
C LYS A 80 -2.79 0.01 -5.96
N LYS A 81 -2.29 -1.12 -5.48
CA LYS A 81 -2.91 -2.45 -5.71
C LYS A 81 -4.39 -2.45 -5.33
N PHE A 82 -4.72 -2.01 -4.12
CA PHE A 82 -6.11 -2.01 -3.65
C PHE A 82 -6.99 -0.97 -4.34
N SER A 83 -6.43 0.18 -4.74
CA SER A 83 -7.17 1.16 -5.54
C SER A 83 -7.53 0.63 -6.94
N ASP A 84 -6.62 -0.12 -7.57
CA ASP A 84 -6.85 -0.79 -8.85
C ASP A 84 -7.94 -1.88 -8.70
N LEU A 85 -7.91 -2.67 -7.62
CA LEU A 85 -8.94 -3.68 -7.33
C LEU A 85 -10.33 -3.07 -7.08
N ILE A 86 -10.44 -1.97 -6.34
CA ILE A 86 -11.73 -1.28 -6.15
C ILE A 86 -12.26 -0.79 -7.49
N LYS A 87 -11.40 -0.18 -8.30
CA LYS A 87 -11.78 0.32 -9.62
C LYS A 87 -12.28 -0.81 -10.52
N GLU A 88 -11.62 -1.97 -10.51
CA GLU A 88 -12.05 -3.15 -11.25
C GLU A 88 -13.42 -3.66 -10.78
N ALA A 89 -13.65 -3.72 -9.46
CA ALA A 89 -14.93 -4.14 -8.89
C ALA A 89 -16.08 -3.20 -9.31
N ILE A 90 -15.86 -1.88 -9.24
CA ILE A 90 -16.82 -0.87 -9.70
C ILE A 90 -17.13 -1.05 -11.18
N GLU A 91 -16.12 -1.18 -12.03
CA GLU A 91 -16.30 -1.28 -13.47
C GLU A 91 -16.99 -2.59 -13.86
N SER A 92 -16.63 -3.69 -13.20
CA SER A 92 -17.28 -4.99 -13.40
C SER A 92 -18.77 -4.95 -13.06
N TYR A 93 -19.14 -4.25 -11.98
CA TYR A 93 -20.54 -4.07 -11.60
C TYR A 93 -21.29 -3.19 -12.61
N ARG A 94 -20.71 -2.06 -13.04
CA ARG A 94 -21.29 -1.18 -14.06
C ARG A 94 -21.52 -1.87 -15.40
N GLN A 95 -20.58 -2.72 -15.81
CA GLN A 95 -20.68 -3.54 -17.00
C GLN A 95 -21.58 -4.77 -16.81
N ARG A 96 -22.22 -4.92 -15.64
CA ARG A 96 -23.10 -6.05 -15.27
C ARG A 96 -22.41 -7.41 -15.40
N ARG A 97 -21.08 -7.44 -15.24
CA ARG A 97 -20.29 -8.68 -15.19
C ARG A 97 -20.41 -9.38 -13.85
N ILE A 98 -20.68 -8.61 -12.80
CA ILE A 98 -20.94 -9.09 -11.44
C ILE A 98 -22.27 -8.51 -10.94
N ASP A 99 -22.90 -9.21 -10.00
CA ASP A 99 -24.12 -8.73 -9.33
C ASP A 99 -23.80 -7.89 -8.08
N GLU A 100 -24.84 -7.35 -7.44
CA GLU A 100 -24.69 -6.51 -6.25
C GLU A 100 -24.11 -7.25 -5.02
N ASN A 101 -24.32 -8.58 -4.92
CA ASN A 101 -23.79 -9.37 -3.80
C ASN A 101 -22.30 -9.63 -3.96
N GLU A 102 -21.86 -9.98 -5.17
CA GLU A 102 -20.45 -10.10 -5.54
C GLU A 102 -19.74 -8.75 -5.39
N TYR A 103 -20.37 -7.65 -5.83
CA TYR A 103 -19.78 -6.32 -5.67
C TYR A 103 -19.61 -5.94 -4.18
N PHE A 104 -20.64 -6.14 -3.37
CA PHE A 104 -20.57 -5.93 -1.91
C PHE A 104 -19.46 -6.75 -1.26
N ARG A 105 -19.35 -8.04 -1.60
CA ARG A 105 -18.30 -8.92 -1.08
C ARG A 105 -16.91 -8.39 -1.45
N ARG A 106 -16.64 -8.15 -2.73
CA ARG A 106 -15.34 -7.63 -3.19
C ARG A 106 -14.97 -6.32 -2.51
N ALA A 107 -15.90 -5.37 -2.43
CA ALA A 107 -15.65 -4.09 -1.77
C ALA A 107 -15.29 -4.29 -0.29
N ASN A 108 -16.00 -5.18 0.41
CA ASN A 108 -15.73 -5.46 1.82
C ASN A 108 -14.40 -6.20 2.05
N ASP A 109 -14.06 -7.15 1.18
CA ASP A 109 -12.80 -7.89 1.26
C ASP A 109 -11.62 -6.92 1.05
N ILE A 110 -11.69 -6.07 0.01
CA ILE A 110 -10.67 -5.05 -0.25
C ILE A 110 -10.56 -4.08 0.94
N ARG A 111 -11.67 -3.60 1.50
CA ARG A 111 -11.66 -2.79 2.73
C ARG A 111 -10.93 -3.51 3.85
N ASN A 112 -11.22 -4.78 4.08
CA ASN A 112 -10.59 -5.56 5.13
C ASN A 112 -9.08 -5.68 4.93
N HIS A 113 -8.61 -5.87 3.71
CA HIS A 113 -7.18 -5.85 3.40
C HIS A 113 -6.55 -4.49 3.73
N VAL A 114 -7.19 -3.40 3.30
CA VAL A 114 -6.70 -2.03 3.56
C VAL A 114 -6.68 -1.70 5.06
N VAL A 115 -7.74 -2.09 5.79
CA VAL A 115 -7.87 -1.81 7.24
C VAL A 115 -6.90 -2.64 8.06
N ASN A 116 -6.75 -3.92 7.74
CA ASN A 116 -5.85 -4.83 8.47
C ASN A 116 -4.41 -4.78 7.96
N ARG A 117 -4.16 -4.03 6.88
CA ARG A 117 -2.89 -3.96 6.18
C ARG A 117 -2.30 -5.34 5.90
N LYS A 118 -3.17 -6.25 5.46
CA LYS A 118 -2.81 -7.62 5.10
C LYS A 118 -2.98 -7.77 3.61
N ASP A 119 -1.92 -8.18 2.94
CA ASP A 119 -2.02 -8.79 1.62
C ASP A 119 -2.14 -10.30 1.83
N GLU A 120 -3.09 -10.98 1.17
CA GLU A 120 -3.18 -12.44 1.20
C GLU A 120 -1.88 -13.10 0.66
N ASP A 121 -1.15 -12.35 -0.16
CA ASP A 121 0.16 -12.72 -0.68
C ASP A 121 1.33 -12.28 0.21
N GLU A 122 1.13 -11.88 1.46
CA GLU A 122 2.23 -11.44 2.33
C GLU A 122 2.94 -12.63 3.03
N PRO A 123 4.28 -12.69 3.06
CA PRO A 123 5.02 -13.71 3.80
C PRO A 123 4.78 -13.67 5.31
N GLU A 124 4.60 -14.85 5.94
CA GLU A 124 4.33 -14.98 7.38
C GLU A 124 5.40 -14.35 8.29
N ILE A 125 6.65 -14.25 7.82
CA ILE A 125 7.75 -13.62 8.57
C ILE A 125 7.49 -12.13 8.89
N LEU A 126 6.56 -11.49 8.17
CA LEU A 126 6.18 -10.09 8.37
C LEU A 126 5.01 -9.91 9.34
N ASP A 127 4.42 -11.01 9.85
CA ASP A 127 3.26 -10.90 10.73
C ASP A 127 3.61 -10.15 12.02
N GLY A 128 2.74 -9.21 12.39
CA GLY A 128 2.95 -8.32 13.53
C GLY A 128 3.99 -7.19 13.33
N ASN A 129 4.74 -7.13 12.23
CA ASN A 129 5.71 -6.05 11.96
C ASN A 129 5.23 -5.07 10.88
N GLU A 130 4.36 -4.14 11.27
CA GLU A 130 3.75 -3.15 10.37
C GLU A 130 4.76 -2.26 9.62
N ILE A 131 5.95 -2.01 10.17
CA ILE A 131 6.96 -1.21 9.46
C ILE A 131 7.66 -2.06 8.41
N ALA A 132 8.08 -3.29 8.76
CA ALA A 132 8.67 -4.21 7.79
C ALA A 132 7.70 -4.55 6.64
N LYS A 133 6.39 -4.65 6.89
CA LYS A 133 5.39 -4.79 5.81
C LYS A 133 5.43 -3.64 4.80
N ALA A 134 5.64 -2.41 5.26
CA ALA A 134 5.78 -1.25 4.38
C ALA A 134 7.04 -1.35 3.52
N PHE A 135 8.16 -1.78 4.11
CA PHE A 135 9.42 -1.99 3.39
C PHE A 135 9.34 -3.18 2.43
N TYR A 136 8.54 -4.19 2.75
CA TYR A 136 8.26 -5.32 1.86
C TYR A 136 7.61 -4.85 0.56
N GLY A 137 6.62 -3.96 0.62
CA GLY A 137 6.01 -3.39 -0.58
C GLY A 137 7.03 -2.72 -1.52
N VAL A 138 8.01 -2.01 -0.95
CA VAL A 138 9.10 -1.39 -1.73
C VAL A 138 10.02 -2.44 -2.33
N THR A 139 10.62 -3.29 -1.49
CA THR A 139 11.60 -4.30 -1.92
C THR A 139 11.00 -5.30 -2.91
N PHE A 140 9.75 -5.74 -2.70
CA PHE A 140 9.05 -6.64 -3.60
C PHE A 140 8.76 -5.99 -4.95
N SER A 141 8.42 -4.71 -4.99
CA SER A 141 8.22 -3.97 -6.25
C SER A 141 9.50 -3.95 -7.08
N VAL A 142 10.67 -3.76 -6.46
CA VAL A 142 11.96 -3.70 -7.17
C VAL A 142 12.39 -5.08 -7.66
N LEU A 143 12.26 -6.10 -6.81
CA LEU A 143 12.63 -7.48 -7.15
C LEU A 143 11.67 -8.13 -8.15
N SER A 144 10.43 -7.65 -8.23
CA SER A 144 9.44 -8.15 -9.20
C SER A 144 9.53 -7.47 -10.56
N ASP A 145 10.32 -6.40 -10.71
CA ASP A 145 10.59 -5.81 -12.02
C ASP A 145 11.24 -6.88 -12.93
N PRO A 146 10.75 -7.09 -14.17
CA PRO A 146 11.33 -8.07 -15.08
C PRO A 146 12.85 -7.99 -15.22
N LYS A 147 13.44 -6.78 -15.13
CA LYS A 147 14.90 -6.58 -15.23
C LYS A 147 15.67 -7.32 -14.13
N ASN A 148 15.07 -7.44 -12.95
CA ASN A 148 15.65 -8.07 -11.76
C ASN A 148 15.13 -9.49 -11.59
N ARG A 149 13.80 -9.66 -11.67
CA ARG A 149 13.09 -10.93 -11.46
C ARG A 149 13.67 -12.08 -12.28
N ASP A 150 13.95 -11.83 -13.56
CA ASP A 150 14.44 -12.86 -14.48
C ASP A 150 15.86 -13.35 -14.13
N ARG A 151 16.58 -12.61 -13.28
CA ARG A 151 17.92 -12.94 -12.80
C ARG A 151 17.91 -13.59 -11.42
N LEU A 152 16.78 -13.55 -10.70
CA LEU A 152 16.69 -14.11 -9.35
C LEU A 152 16.71 -15.64 -9.37
N MET A 153 17.51 -16.22 -8.47
CA MET A 153 17.55 -17.66 -8.26
C MET A 153 16.50 -18.18 -7.28
N GLN A 154 15.79 -17.27 -6.60
CA GLN A 154 14.78 -17.55 -5.58
C GLN A 154 13.52 -16.70 -5.80
N PRO A 155 12.36 -17.08 -5.25
CA PRO A 155 11.14 -16.30 -5.36
C PRO A 155 11.33 -14.88 -4.79
N ALA A 156 11.01 -13.86 -5.61
CA ALA A 156 11.11 -12.45 -5.22
C ALA A 156 10.38 -12.13 -3.91
N LYS A 157 9.28 -12.84 -3.63
CA LYS A 157 8.46 -12.69 -2.43
C LYS A 157 9.23 -12.98 -1.14
N GLU A 158 9.94 -14.10 -1.07
CA GLU A 158 10.69 -14.49 0.14
C GLU A 158 11.92 -13.60 0.33
N LEU A 159 12.63 -13.30 -0.77
CA LEU A 159 13.77 -12.38 -0.74
C LEU A 159 13.35 -10.99 -0.26
N ALA A 160 12.28 -10.43 -0.82
CA ALA A 160 11.78 -9.11 -0.43
C ALA A 160 11.42 -9.05 1.06
N ALA A 161 10.74 -10.07 1.60
CA ALA A 161 10.38 -10.07 3.01
C ALA A 161 11.61 -10.15 3.93
N ASN A 162 12.61 -10.96 3.58
CA ASN A 162 13.86 -11.02 4.33
C ASN A 162 14.62 -9.69 4.29
N LEU A 163 14.69 -9.04 3.13
CA LEU A 163 15.30 -7.71 3.00
C LEU A 163 14.54 -6.68 3.83
N ALA A 164 13.22 -6.66 3.76
CA ALA A 164 12.39 -5.73 4.51
C ALA A 164 12.62 -5.85 6.03
N MET A 165 12.71 -7.09 6.55
CA MET A 165 13.02 -7.35 7.96
C MET A 165 14.44 -6.91 8.34
N ALA A 166 15.43 -7.21 7.50
CA ALA A 166 16.81 -6.80 7.74
C ALA A 166 16.97 -5.28 7.74
N ILE A 167 16.32 -4.59 6.79
CA ILE A 167 16.35 -3.13 6.69
C ILE A 167 15.63 -2.49 7.88
N ASP A 168 14.48 -3.05 8.32
CA ASP A 168 13.81 -2.61 9.55
C ASP A 168 14.75 -2.72 10.75
N GLN A 169 15.51 -3.81 10.86
CA GLN A 169 16.48 -4.00 11.92
C GLN A 169 17.63 -2.98 11.87
N ILE A 170 18.22 -2.74 10.70
CA ILE A 170 19.30 -1.74 10.51
C ILE A 170 18.83 -0.34 10.96
N ILE A 171 17.61 0.04 10.59
CA ILE A 171 17.03 1.34 11.00
C ILE A 171 16.83 1.39 12.51
N ARG A 172 16.31 0.31 13.13
CA ARG A 172 16.11 0.25 14.59
C ARG A 172 17.43 0.37 15.35
N ASP A 173 18.47 -0.32 14.90
CA ASP A 173 19.77 -0.35 15.57
C ASP A 173 20.48 1.02 15.52
N ASN A 174 20.28 1.76 14.42
CA ASN A 174 20.82 3.11 14.27
C ASN A 174 19.93 4.20 14.86
N ARG A 175 18.73 3.86 15.33
CA ARG A 175 17.73 4.85 15.75
C ARG A 175 18.16 5.55 17.03
N VAL A 176 18.21 6.89 16.97
CA VAL A 176 18.36 7.77 18.13
C VAL A 176 17.21 8.77 18.22
N VAL A 177 17.08 9.46 19.35
CA VAL A 177 16.08 10.54 19.52
C VAL A 177 16.26 11.60 18.42
N ASP A 178 15.15 11.99 17.78
CA ASP A 178 15.09 12.96 16.68
C ASP A 178 16.02 12.64 15.49
N TRP A 179 16.30 11.36 15.22
CA TRP A 179 17.17 10.95 14.10
C TRP A 179 16.78 11.53 12.74
N GLN A 180 15.49 11.80 12.54
CA GLN A 180 14.93 12.40 11.31
C GLN A 180 15.43 13.80 11.00
N LYS A 181 15.99 14.49 11.99
CA LYS A 181 16.60 15.83 11.85
C LYS A 181 18.13 15.76 11.83
N LYS A 182 18.71 14.56 11.93
CA LYS A 182 20.14 14.32 12.06
C LYS A 182 20.66 13.71 10.76
N ASP A 183 21.21 14.56 9.90
CA ASP A 183 21.72 14.15 8.58
C ASP A 183 22.82 13.10 8.68
N ASP A 184 23.65 13.14 9.72
CA ASP A 184 24.70 12.17 9.98
C ASP A 184 24.14 10.77 10.30
N VAL A 185 23.08 10.71 11.11
CA VAL A 185 22.40 9.45 11.44
C VAL A 185 21.68 8.90 10.22
N GLN A 186 20.97 9.75 9.46
CA GLN A 186 20.30 9.34 8.22
C GLN A 186 21.30 8.82 7.19
N LYS A 187 22.44 9.51 6.99
CA LYS A 187 23.50 9.05 6.08
C LYS A 187 24.10 7.73 6.51
N ARG A 188 24.27 7.49 7.81
CA ARG A 188 24.73 6.21 8.33
C ARG A 188 23.73 5.09 8.01
N MET A 189 22.45 5.30 8.32
CA MET A 189 21.39 4.33 7.97
C MET A 189 21.38 4.01 6.47
N MET A 190 21.43 5.04 5.61
CA MET A 190 21.46 4.84 4.16
C MET A 190 22.71 4.09 3.71
N SER A 191 23.88 4.39 4.27
CA SER A 191 25.12 3.67 3.97
C SER A 191 25.02 2.20 4.36
N GLU A 192 24.59 1.90 5.59
CA GLU A 192 24.49 0.50 6.07
C GLU A 192 23.43 -0.30 5.29
N ILE A 193 22.31 0.32 4.92
CA ILE A 193 21.31 -0.32 4.05
C ILE A 193 21.88 -0.54 2.65
N SER A 194 22.59 0.44 2.09
CA SER A 194 23.22 0.33 0.77
C SER A 194 24.24 -0.80 0.73
N ASP A 195 25.14 -0.84 1.73
CA ASP A 195 26.17 -1.88 1.85
C ASP A 195 25.51 -3.26 2.00
N PHE A 196 24.49 -3.37 2.86
CA PHE A 196 23.71 -4.60 3.01
C PHE A 196 23.06 -5.08 1.69
N LEU A 197 22.51 -4.16 0.90
CA LEU A 197 21.87 -4.51 -0.37
C LEU A 197 22.91 -4.94 -1.43
N PHE A 198 24.07 -4.28 -1.49
CA PHE A 198 25.14 -4.64 -2.43
C PHE A 198 25.86 -5.94 -2.05
N ASP A 199 25.95 -6.27 -0.76
CA ASP A 199 26.47 -7.56 -0.29
C ASP A 199 25.61 -8.76 -0.72
N LYS A 200 24.39 -8.51 -1.22
CA LYS A 200 23.46 -9.51 -1.75
C LYS A 200 23.58 -9.63 -3.26
N GLU A 201 24.73 -10.11 -3.73
CA GLU A 201 25.03 -10.28 -5.16
C GLU A 201 23.95 -11.11 -5.89
N GLU A 202 23.28 -12.04 -5.19
CA GLU A 202 22.20 -12.86 -5.73
C GLU A 202 20.95 -12.08 -6.15
N LEU A 203 20.80 -10.83 -5.73
CA LEU A 203 19.67 -9.97 -6.11
C LEU A 203 19.90 -9.24 -7.43
N HIS A 204 21.15 -9.17 -7.90
CA HIS A 204 21.56 -8.50 -9.13
C HIS A 204 21.06 -7.04 -9.25
N LEU A 205 20.96 -6.33 -8.11
CA LEU A 205 20.53 -4.94 -8.06
C LEU A 205 21.58 -4.02 -8.67
N ASP A 206 21.14 -3.07 -9.49
CA ASP A 206 21.97 -1.97 -9.95
C ASP A 206 21.90 -0.77 -8.96
N TYR A 207 22.70 0.27 -9.21
CA TYR A 207 22.69 1.47 -8.37
C TYR A 207 21.32 2.18 -8.36
N GLU A 208 20.58 2.15 -9.48
CA GLU A 208 19.27 2.79 -9.58
C GLU A 208 18.22 2.06 -8.72
N ASP A 209 18.30 0.72 -8.66
CA ASP A 209 17.48 -0.10 -7.77
C ASP A 209 17.74 0.21 -6.29
N VAL A 210 19.01 0.26 -5.91
CA VAL A 210 19.42 0.55 -4.53
C VAL A 210 18.98 1.96 -4.13
N ASP A 211 19.22 2.97 -4.99
CA ASP A 211 18.78 4.35 -4.75
C ASP A 211 17.25 4.44 -4.59
N MET A 212 16.49 3.76 -5.45
CA MET A 212 15.03 3.71 -5.35
C MET A 212 14.54 3.05 -4.05
N ILE A 213 15.19 1.96 -3.61
CA ILE A 213 14.87 1.30 -2.34
C ILE A 213 15.17 2.26 -1.18
N LEU A 214 16.36 2.87 -1.15
CA LEU A 214 16.81 3.77 -0.10
C LEU A 214 15.88 4.97 0.06
N GLU A 215 15.57 5.67 -1.04
CA GLU A 215 14.71 6.86 -1.01
C GLU A 215 13.34 6.53 -0.40
N ARG A 216 12.68 5.48 -0.92
CA ARG A 216 11.34 5.08 -0.48
C ARG A 216 11.32 4.56 0.95
N ILE A 217 12.29 3.74 1.33
CA ILE A 217 12.38 3.21 2.70
C ILE A 217 12.62 4.34 3.69
N MET A 218 13.52 5.28 3.38
CA MET A 218 13.81 6.40 4.28
C MET A 218 12.59 7.32 4.43
N ASP A 219 11.85 7.56 3.36
CA ASP A 219 10.58 8.31 3.42
C ASP A 219 9.55 7.63 4.33
N ILE A 220 9.34 6.32 4.15
CA ILE A 220 8.43 5.53 5.00
C ILE A 220 8.91 5.55 6.45
N ALA A 221 10.21 5.35 6.68
CA ALA A 221 10.81 5.31 8.01
C ALA A 221 10.65 6.65 8.74
N ARG A 222 10.85 7.79 8.07
CA ARG A 222 10.63 9.13 8.65
C ARG A 222 9.18 9.31 9.09
N ARG A 223 8.20 8.81 8.34
CA ARG A 223 6.78 8.93 8.72
C ARG A 223 6.42 7.99 9.87
N ARG A 224 6.85 6.74 9.81
CA ARG A 224 6.39 5.68 10.72
C ARG A 224 7.14 5.61 12.06
N TYR A 225 8.41 6.04 12.09
CA TYR A 225 9.16 6.16 13.34
C TYR A 225 9.05 7.54 14.01
N ALA A 226 8.31 8.48 13.40
CA ALA A 226 7.96 9.76 14.04
C ALA A 226 6.83 9.62 15.07
N SER A 227 6.08 8.51 15.01
CA SER A 227 4.90 8.21 15.83
C SER A 227 5.29 7.64 17.20
#